data_AF-A0A4Y2ED86-F1
#
_entry.id   AF-A0A4Y2ED86-F1
#
_cell.length_a   1.000
_cell.length_b   1.000
_cell.length_c   1.000
_cell.angle_alpha   90.00
_cell.angle_beta   90.00
_cell.angle_gamma   90.00
#
_symmetry.space_group_name_H-M   'P 1'
#
loop_
_entity.id
_entity.type
_entity.pdbx_description
1 polymer ?
#
loop_
_entity_poly.entity_id
_entity_poly.type
_entity_poly.pdbx_seq_one_letter_code
_entity_poly.pdbx_strand_id
1 'polypeptide(L)'
;MASGAIAKIPRFVKQRTSEDNAGVYDLSVFYKLRDGSKIDVIKFFMDVNLIAKEYVCCKCGEKMVLSERNDISDGYNWVCRKSDHYIKQTVRKGSWFDGSRLSIPEILIITYLWVKKTTNEWIIDEFGYISEPTMTDWKSFCREVCVNMLVSYNYEKKIGGVGMVVRFFYDLAQFWRQLGEGCTVHFGFTKIRRQVAFS
;
A
#
# COMPACT_ATOMS: atom_id res chain seq x y z
N MET A 1 -10.97 -4.63 -37.58
CA MET A 1 -10.28 -3.50 -36.93
C MET A 1 -10.46 -3.62 -35.43
N ALA A 2 -9.36 -3.81 -34.69
CA ALA A 2 -9.11 -3.38 -33.32
C ALA A 2 -7.78 -4.02 -32.90
N SER A 3 -6.68 -3.28 -33.07
CA SER A 3 -5.35 -3.66 -32.62
C SER A 3 -5.28 -3.47 -31.11
N GLY A 4 -5.00 -4.54 -30.37
CA GLY A 4 -4.83 -4.49 -28.92
C GLY A 4 -3.59 -3.69 -28.55
N ALA A 5 -3.78 -2.60 -27.81
CA ALA A 5 -2.67 -1.82 -27.27
C ALA A 5 -1.96 -2.62 -26.16
N ILE A 6 -0.81 -3.19 -26.49
CA ILE A 6 0.14 -3.72 -25.50
C ILE A 6 0.70 -2.50 -24.76
N ALA A 7 0.40 -2.36 -23.47
CA ALA A 7 1.01 -1.36 -22.61
C ALA A 7 2.55 -1.52 -22.68
N LYS A 8 3.23 -0.51 -23.24
CA LYS A 8 4.68 -0.51 -23.36
C LYS A 8 5.26 -0.35 -21.95
N ILE A 9 5.88 -1.41 -21.45
CA ILE A 9 6.71 -1.37 -20.24
C ILE A 9 7.75 -0.23 -20.41
N PRO A 10 7.89 0.71 -19.44
CA PRO A 10 8.80 1.85 -19.54
C PRO A 10 10.23 1.43 -19.88
N ARG A 11 10.92 2.27 -20.68
CA ARG A 11 12.27 2.01 -21.23
C ARG A 11 13.32 1.58 -20.20
N PHE A 12 13.15 1.95 -18.92
CA PHE A 12 14.10 1.63 -17.85
C PHE A 12 14.02 0.19 -17.32
N VAL A 13 12.89 -0.52 -17.52
CA VAL A 13 12.79 -1.95 -17.13
C VAL A 13 13.73 -2.82 -17.97
N LYS A 14 14.12 -2.37 -19.16
CA LYS A 14 15.07 -3.10 -20.02
C LYS A 14 16.53 -3.00 -19.58
N GLN A 15 16.93 -2.02 -18.77
CA GLN A 15 18.35 -1.72 -18.52
C GLN A 15 18.95 -2.32 -17.25
N ARG A 16 18.23 -3.16 -16.50
CA ARG A 16 18.81 -3.91 -15.37
C ARG A 16 18.36 -5.37 -15.32
N THR A 17 18.51 -6.07 -16.45
CA THR A 17 18.40 -7.54 -16.50
C THR A 17 19.80 -8.13 -16.55
N SER A 18 20.48 -8.16 -15.41
CA SER A 18 21.61 -9.05 -15.20
C SER A 18 21.68 -9.43 -13.74
N GLU A 19 21.36 -10.70 -13.49
CA GLU A 19 21.78 -11.49 -12.33
C GLU A 19 21.28 -11.04 -10.95
N ASP A 20 20.02 -11.32 -10.63
CA ASP A 20 19.54 -11.31 -9.24
C ASP A 20 18.41 -12.35 -9.05
N ASN A 21 18.78 -13.61 -8.89
CA ASN A 21 17.88 -14.67 -8.42
C ASN A 21 17.67 -14.58 -6.90
N ALA A 22 17.13 -13.46 -6.43
CA ALA A 22 16.86 -13.21 -5.01
C ALA A 22 15.47 -12.57 -4.81
N GLY A 23 14.45 -13.40 -4.55
CA GLY A 23 13.24 -12.97 -3.83
C GLY A 23 12.16 -12.24 -4.63
N VAL A 24 11.76 -12.78 -5.78
CA VAL A 24 10.40 -12.91 -6.37
C VAL A 24 9.38 -11.75 -6.30
N TYR A 25 9.77 -10.48 -6.12
CA TYR A 25 8.92 -9.35 -6.50
C TYR A 25 9.74 -8.27 -7.20
N ASP A 26 9.88 -8.43 -8.51
CA ASP A 26 10.38 -7.39 -9.41
C ASP A 26 9.34 -6.25 -9.53
N LEU A 27 9.80 -5.04 -9.84
CA LEU A 27 8.94 -3.88 -10.09
C LEU A 27 7.85 -4.22 -11.11
N SER A 28 8.17 -5.05 -12.11
CA SER A 28 7.19 -5.56 -13.08
C SER A 28 6.00 -6.27 -12.45
N VAL A 29 6.17 -6.94 -11.30
CA VAL A 29 5.07 -7.59 -10.56
C VAL A 29 4.12 -6.54 -9.99
N PHE A 30 4.64 -5.46 -9.41
CA PHE A 30 3.79 -4.40 -8.84
C PHE A 30 3.01 -3.65 -9.92
N TYR A 31 3.63 -3.41 -11.09
CA TYR A 31 2.92 -2.83 -12.23
C TYR A 31 1.84 -3.79 -12.77
N LYS A 32 2.12 -5.09 -12.85
CA LYS A 32 1.10 -6.10 -13.21
C LYS A 32 -0.05 -6.14 -12.21
N LEU A 33 0.22 -5.97 -10.91
CA LEU A 33 -0.83 -5.87 -9.89
C LEU A 33 -1.64 -4.58 -10.07
N ARG A 34 -0.98 -3.43 -10.30
CA ARG A 34 -1.65 -2.14 -10.54
C ARG A 34 -2.60 -2.20 -11.73
N ASP A 35 -2.15 -2.82 -12.82
CA ASP A 35 -2.86 -2.90 -14.09
C ASP A 35 -3.77 -4.14 -14.18
N GLY A 36 -3.77 -4.99 -13.14
CA GLY A 36 -4.53 -6.23 -13.06
C GLY A 36 -5.95 -6.06 -12.52
N SER A 37 -6.62 -7.19 -12.26
CA SER A 37 -7.97 -7.16 -11.68
C SER A 37 -7.93 -6.70 -10.23
N LYS A 38 -8.88 -5.84 -9.85
CA LYS A 38 -8.97 -5.30 -8.48
C LYS A 38 -9.18 -6.40 -7.44
N ILE A 39 -9.94 -7.45 -7.76
CA ILE A 39 -10.17 -8.55 -6.83
C ILE A 39 -8.90 -9.38 -6.60
N ASP A 40 -8.09 -9.60 -7.63
CA ASP A 40 -6.83 -10.35 -7.49
C ASP A 40 -5.81 -9.58 -6.66
N VAL A 41 -5.77 -8.25 -6.82
CA VAL A 41 -5.03 -7.35 -5.93
C VAL A 41 -5.49 -7.58 -4.48
N ILE A 42 -6.78 -7.41 -4.19
CA ILE A 42 -7.30 -7.56 -2.83
C ILE A 42 -6.97 -8.94 -2.24
N LYS A 43 -7.19 -10.02 -2.99
CA LYS A 43 -6.84 -11.38 -2.55
C LYS A 43 -5.35 -11.54 -2.27
N PHE A 44 -4.49 -11.05 -3.15
CA PHE A 44 -3.04 -11.08 -2.95
C PHE A 44 -2.65 -10.40 -1.62
N PHE A 45 -3.13 -9.17 -1.39
CA PHE A 45 -2.81 -8.42 -0.17
C PHE A 45 -3.42 -9.04 1.10
N MET A 46 -4.55 -9.71 0.98
CA MET A 46 -5.12 -10.55 2.05
C MET A 46 -4.19 -11.72 2.35
N ASP A 47 -3.80 -12.49 1.34
CA ASP A 47 -2.98 -13.70 1.49
C ASP A 47 -1.64 -13.42 2.16
N VAL A 48 -1.02 -12.29 1.78
CA VAL A 48 0.24 -11.81 2.37
C VAL A 48 0.06 -11.06 3.70
N ASN A 49 -1.16 -11.02 4.24
CA ASN A 49 -1.56 -10.40 5.51
C ASN A 49 -1.20 -8.90 5.62
N LEU A 50 -1.25 -8.18 4.50
CA LEU A 50 -1.06 -6.73 4.45
C LEU A 50 -2.39 -5.97 4.60
N ILE A 51 -3.52 -6.64 4.33
CA ILE A 51 -4.87 -6.18 4.68
C ILE A 51 -5.64 -7.31 5.37
N ALA A 52 -6.70 -6.97 6.10
CA ALA A 52 -7.49 -7.96 6.81
C ALA A 52 -8.29 -8.85 5.84
N LYS A 53 -8.33 -10.16 6.14
CA LYS A 53 -9.06 -11.18 5.37
C LYS A 53 -10.55 -11.22 5.67
N GLU A 54 -10.95 -10.67 6.81
CA GLU A 54 -12.34 -10.62 7.25
C GLU A 54 -12.58 -9.38 8.10
N TYR A 55 -13.84 -8.96 8.15
CA TYR A 55 -14.32 -7.90 9.03
C TYR A 55 -15.59 -8.33 9.73
N VAL A 56 -15.75 -7.88 10.97
CA VAL A 56 -16.97 -8.06 11.76
C VAL A 56 -17.68 -6.72 11.88
N CYS A 57 -18.99 -6.72 11.66
CA CYS A 57 -19.81 -5.52 11.77
C CYS A 57 -19.86 -5.03 13.22
N CYS A 58 -19.50 -3.77 13.45
CA CYS A 58 -19.54 -3.16 14.77
C CYS A 58 -20.95 -3.02 15.37
N LYS A 59 -22.00 -3.13 14.56
CA LYS A 59 -23.40 -3.05 15.03
C LYS A 59 -24.02 -4.38 15.42
N CYS A 60 -23.78 -5.44 14.65
CA CYS A 60 -24.46 -6.72 14.82
C CYS A 60 -23.53 -7.91 15.10
N GLY A 61 -22.21 -7.71 15.06
CA GLY A 61 -21.24 -8.79 15.30
C GLY A 61 -21.14 -9.83 14.18
N GLU A 62 -21.90 -9.68 13.10
CA GLU A 62 -21.85 -10.59 11.95
C GLU A 62 -20.66 -10.31 11.03
N LYS A 63 -20.17 -11.35 10.35
CA LYS A 63 -19.13 -11.20 9.32
C LYS A 63 -19.66 -10.33 8.17
N MET A 64 -18.85 -9.37 7.74
CA MET A 64 -19.14 -8.50 6.60
C MET A 64 -18.84 -9.22 5.29
N VAL A 65 -19.53 -8.83 4.23
CA VAL A 65 -19.34 -9.37 2.88
C VAL A 65 -18.49 -8.42 2.05
N LEU A 66 -17.47 -8.94 1.38
CA LEU A 66 -16.69 -8.17 0.40
C LEU A 66 -17.54 -7.90 -0.84
N SER A 67 -17.80 -6.64 -1.12
CA SER A 67 -18.71 -6.20 -2.20
C SER A 67 -18.01 -5.28 -3.19
N GLU A 68 -18.22 -5.53 -4.48
CA GLU A 68 -17.64 -4.75 -5.58
C GLU A 68 -18.26 -3.33 -5.69
N ARG A 69 -17.43 -2.38 -6.13
CA ARG A 69 -17.71 -0.96 -6.24
C ARG A 69 -16.90 -0.36 -7.39
N ASN A 70 -17.58 0.26 -8.35
CA ASN A 70 -16.90 0.87 -9.50
C ASN A 70 -16.47 2.33 -9.29
N ASP A 71 -16.87 2.94 -8.17
CA ASP A 71 -16.65 4.36 -7.86
C ASP A 71 -15.51 4.60 -6.87
N ILE A 72 -14.72 3.57 -6.54
CA ILE A 72 -13.57 3.66 -5.63
C ILE A 72 -12.33 3.01 -6.23
N SER A 73 -11.15 3.49 -5.84
CA SER A 73 -9.86 3.10 -6.44
C SER A 73 -9.51 1.61 -6.32
N ASP A 74 -9.88 0.98 -5.21
CA ASP A 74 -9.60 -0.45 -4.95
C ASP A 74 -10.68 -1.40 -5.44
N GLY A 75 -11.80 -0.88 -5.94
CA GLY A 75 -12.89 -1.70 -6.48
C GLY A 75 -13.76 -2.43 -5.45
N TYR A 76 -13.41 -2.46 -4.16
CA TYR A 76 -14.10 -3.30 -3.16
C TYR A 76 -14.21 -2.63 -1.78
N ASN A 77 -15.31 -2.91 -1.08
CA ASN A 77 -15.54 -2.56 0.32
C ASN A 77 -16.12 -3.76 1.09
N TRP A 78 -15.86 -3.83 2.38
CA TRP A 78 -16.60 -4.68 3.31
C TRP A 78 -17.94 -4.06 3.61
N VAL A 79 -19.01 -4.85 3.50
CA VAL A 79 -20.38 -4.38 3.66
C VAL A 79 -21.15 -5.29 4.60
N CYS A 80 -21.82 -4.69 5.58
CA CYS A 80 -22.89 -5.33 6.32
C CYS A 80 -24.20 -4.66 5.95
N ARG A 81 -25.14 -5.44 5.40
CA ARG A 81 -26.47 -4.98 5.03
C ARG A 81 -27.50 -5.84 5.75
N LYS A 82 -28.25 -5.22 6.66
CA LYS A 82 -29.39 -5.78 7.36
C LYS A 82 -30.59 -4.83 7.21
N SER A 83 -31.75 -5.23 7.69
CA SER A 83 -32.96 -4.40 7.62
C SER A 83 -32.83 -3.08 8.39
N ASP A 84 -32.07 -3.09 9.50
CA ASP A 84 -31.92 -1.99 10.45
C ASP A 84 -30.60 -1.21 10.29
N HIS A 85 -29.63 -1.72 9.52
CA HIS A 85 -28.37 -1.02 9.29
C HIS A 85 -27.68 -1.36 7.97
N TYR A 86 -26.92 -0.38 7.50
CA TYR A 86 -26.05 -0.50 6.34
C TYR A 86 -24.69 0.13 6.65
N ILE A 87 -23.70 -0.73 6.90
CA ILE A 87 -22.34 -0.31 7.29
C ILE A 87 -21.37 -0.69 6.17
N LYS A 88 -20.49 0.25 5.81
CA LYS A 88 -19.41 0.06 4.84
C LYS A 88 -18.07 0.28 5.53
N GLN A 89 -17.10 -0.53 5.17
CA GLN A 89 -15.72 -0.38 5.61
C GLN A 89 -14.78 -0.58 4.43
N THR A 90 -13.78 0.29 4.30
CA THR A 90 -12.73 0.14 3.30
C THR A 90 -11.94 -1.16 3.54
N VAL A 91 -11.52 -1.82 2.46
CA VAL A 91 -10.62 -2.99 2.52
C VAL A 91 -9.28 -2.68 3.21
N ARG A 92 -8.90 -1.39 3.22
CA ARG A 92 -7.66 -0.88 3.79
C ARG A 92 -7.72 -0.58 5.28
N LYS A 93 -8.91 -0.62 5.89
CA LYS A 93 -9.04 -0.17 7.28
C LYS A 93 -8.07 -0.93 8.18
N GLY A 94 -7.50 -0.24 9.16
CA GLY A 94 -6.58 -0.88 10.11
C GLY A 94 -5.32 -1.47 9.48
N SER A 95 -4.99 -1.10 8.24
CA SER A 95 -3.75 -1.47 7.56
C SER A 95 -2.91 -0.25 7.23
N TRP A 96 -1.66 -0.49 6.83
CA TRP A 96 -0.73 0.54 6.37
C TRP A 96 -1.29 1.43 5.24
N PHE A 97 -2.29 0.94 4.50
CA PHE A 97 -2.93 1.67 3.40
C PHE A 97 -4.11 2.57 3.85
N ASP A 98 -4.52 2.53 5.13
CA ASP A 98 -5.73 3.22 5.64
C ASP A 98 -5.64 4.75 5.47
N GLY A 99 -6.66 5.32 4.84
CA GLY A 99 -6.79 6.77 4.62
C GLY A 99 -5.92 7.36 3.51
N SER A 100 -5.13 6.54 2.80
CA SER A 100 -4.38 7.02 1.62
C SER A 100 -5.30 7.22 0.41
N ARG A 101 -5.00 8.27 -0.38
CA ARG A 101 -5.68 8.53 -1.67
C ARG A 101 -5.12 7.70 -2.83
N LEU A 102 -3.89 7.22 -2.70
CA LEU A 102 -3.21 6.36 -3.68
C LEU A 102 -3.80 4.95 -3.62
N SER A 103 -3.83 4.19 -4.72
CA SER A 103 -4.20 2.78 -4.72
C SER A 103 -3.23 1.92 -3.90
N ILE A 104 -3.67 0.75 -3.40
CA ILE A 104 -2.78 -0.19 -2.70
C ILE A 104 -1.52 -0.52 -3.57
N PRO A 105 -1.64 -0.84 -4.88
CA PRO A 105 -0.48 -1.05 -5.73
C PRO A 105 0.40 0.19 -5.93
N GLU A 106 -0.18 1.39 -6.08
CA GLU A 106 0.58 2.64 -6.18
C GLU A 106 1.46 2.86 -4.95
N ILE A 107 0.89 2.66 -3.77
CA ILE A 107 1.61 2.75 -2.50
C ILE A 107 2.84 1.83 -2.51
N LEU A 108 2.69 0.58 -2.96
CA LEU A 108 3.83 -0.34 -3.06
C LEU A 108 4.88 0.13 -4.07
N ILE A 109 4.46 0.55 -5.27
CA ILE A 109 5.39 1.00 -6.33
C ILE A 109 6.18 2.22 -5.84
N ILE A 110 5.51 3.23 -5.31
CA ILE A 110 6.14 4.45 -4.81
C ILE A 110 7.10 4.13 -3.68
N THR A 111 6.72 3.24 -2.77
CA THR A 111 7.61 2.87 -1.67
C THR A 111 8.81 2.06 -2.17
N TYR A 112 8.63 1.18 -3.16
CA TYR A 112 9.75 0.49 -3.85
C TYR A 112 10.72 1.49 -4.48
N LEU A 113 10.20 2.46 -5.23
CA LEU A 113 11.00 3.51 -5.86
C LEU A 113 11.72 4.39 -4.83
N TRP A 114 11.07 4.69 -3.71
CA TRP A 114 11.70 5.39 -2.59
C TRP A 114 12.87 4.60 -2.00
N VAL A 115 12.70 3.30 -1.74
CA VAL A 115 13.78 2.42 -1.26
C VAL A 115 14.93 2.34 -2.26
N LYS A 116 14.62 2.35 -3.57
CA LYS A 116 15.62 2.42 -4.65
C LYS A 116 16.23 3.80 -4.86
N LYS A 117 15.91 4.79 -4.00
CA LYS A 117 16.41 6.16 -4.04
C LYS A 117 16.08 6.90 -5.35
N THR A 118 14.96 6.57 -5.98
CA THR A 118 14.46 7.28 -7.16
C THR A 118 14.04 8.71 -6.79
N THR A 119 14.33 9.68 -7.68
CA THR A 119 14.05 11.10 -7.45
C THR A 119 12.56 11.41 -7.47
N ASN A 120 12.13 12.51 -6.85
CA ASN A 120 10.71 12.88 -6.83
C ASN A 120 10.21 13.22 -8.23
N GLU A 121 11.01 13.94 -9.00
CA GLU A 121 10.69 14.41 -10.34
C GLU A 121 10.35 13.23 -11.24
N TRP A 122 11.16 12.17 -11.18
CA TRP A 122 10.93 10.97 -11.97
C TRP A 122 9.65 10.24 -11.55
N ILE A 123 9.38 10.11 -10.24
CA ILE A 123 8.17 9.42 -9.77
C ILE A 123 6.93 10.25 -10.13
N ILE A 124 6.98 11.57 -9.99
CA ILE A 124 5.87 12.45 -10.36
C ILE A 124 5.60 12.36 -11.86
N ASP A 125 6.64 12.37 -12.71
CA ASP A 125 6.53 12.20 -14.15
C ASP A 125 5.94 10.83 -14.53
N GLU A 126 6.42 9.75 -13.92
CA GLU A 126 5.96 8.38 -14.18
C GLU A 126 4.47 8.18 -13.87
N PHE A 127 3.98 8.77 -12.78
CA PHE A 127 2.57 8.64 -12.40
C PHE A 127 1.69 9.73 -13.03
N GLY A 128 2.21 10.91 -13.35
CA GLY A 128 1.51 12.00 -14.05
C GLY A 128 0.35 12.67 -13.29
N TYR A 129 -0.25 12.00 -12.30
CA TYR A 129 -1.36 12.51 -11.48
C TYR A 129 -1.01 12.70 -10.00
N ILE A 130 0.20 12.30 -9.58
CA ILE A 130 0.64 12.45 -8.19
C ILE A 130 1.28 13.82 -8.01
N SER A 131 0.76 14.60 -7.05
CA SER A 131 1.33 15.91 -6.75
C SER A 131 2.63 15.80 -5.96
N GLU A 132 3.52 16.79 -6.12
CA GLU A 132 4.78 16.88 -5.36
C GLU A 132 4.57 16.89 -3.84
N PRO A 133 3.57 17.61 -3.28
CA PRO A 133 3.22 17.50 -1.86
C PRO A 133 2.86 16.08 -1.45
N THR A 134 2.05 15.36 -2.24
CA THR A 134 1.67 13.96 -1.95
C THR A 134 2.90 13.06 -1.88
N MET A 135 3.85 13.24 -2.81
CA MET A 135 5.11 12.48 -2.83
C MET A 135 5.98 12.78 -1.61
N THR A 136 6.11 14.05 -1.25
CA THR A 136 6.90 14.49 -0.09
C THR A 136 6.30 14.02 1.22
N ASP A 137 4.98 14.07 1.38
CA ASP A 137 4.26 13.55 2.54
C ASP A 137 4.44 12.04 2.64
N TRP A 138 4.30 11.31 1.54
CA TRP A 138 4.49 9.87 1.51
C TRP A 138 5.92 9.47 1.93
N LYS A 139 6.95 10.11 1.37
CA LYS A 139 8.35 9.85 1.75
C LYS A 139 8.62 10.19 3.22
N SER A 140 7.99 11.24 3.74
CA SER A 140 8.11 11.60 5.16
C SER A 140 7.47 10.55 6.06
N PHE A 141 6.28 10.08 5.70
CA PHE A 141 5.64 8.96 6.37
C PHE A 141 6.51 7.69 6.35
N CYS A 142 7.10 7.33 5.21
CA CYS A 142 8.01 6.18 5.15
C CYS A 142 9.22 6.34 6.08
N ARG A 143 9.82 7.53 6.15
CA ARG A 143 10.94 7.82 7.07
C ARG A 143 10.52 7.67 8.53
N GLU A 144 9.37 8.21 8.91
CA GLU A 144 8.86 8.12 10.29
C GLU A 144 8.63 6.68 10.72
N VAL A 145 8.01 5.85 9.86
CA VAL A 145 7.81 4.43 10.17
C VAL A 145 9.15 3.70 10.35
N CYS A 146 10.16 4.03 9.54
CA CYS A 146 11.51 3.47 9.70
C CYS A 146 12.15 3.88 11.03
N VAL A 147 12.09 5.16 11.37
CA VAL A 147 12.62 5.66 12.65
C VAL A 147 11.93 4.96 13.82
N ASN A 148 10.60 4.86 13.79
CA ASN A 148 9.85 4.18 14.83
C ASN A 148 10.23 2.70 14.96
N MET A 149 10.46 2.00 13.84
CA MET A 149 10.90 0.61 13.85
C MET A 149 12.29 0.46 14.48
N LEU A 150 13.24 1.34 14.11
CA LEU A 150 14.59 1.34 14.67
C LEU A 150 14.60 1.60 16.18
N VAL A 151 13.81 2.59 16.63
CA VAL A 151 13.69 2.97 18.04
C VAL A 151 12.98 1.87 18.85
N SER A 152 11.91 1.28 18.31
CA SER A 152 11.07 0.34 19.06
C SER A 152 11.70 -1.04 19.23
N TYR A 153 12.54 -1.47 18.30
CA TYR A 153 13.05 -2.85 18.27
C TYR A 153 14.54 -3.00 18.57
N ASN A 154 15.25 -1.91 18.90
CA ASN A 154 16.72 -1.93 19.02
C ASN A 154 17.33 -2.76 17.86
N TYR A 155 16.92 -2.47 16.63
CA TYR A 155 17.05 -3.37 15.50
C TYR A 155 18.53 -3.59 15.16
N GLU A 156 19.13 -4.65 15.70
CA GLU A 156 20.56 -5.01 15.52
C GLU A 156 20.86 -5.63 14.15
N LYS A 157 19.84 -5.86 13.30
CA LYS A 157 20.04 -6.44 11.97
C LYS A 157 20.59 -5.40 11.00
N LYS A 158 21.73 -5.73 10.36
CA LYS A 158 22.36 -4.91 9.31
C LYS A 158 21.32 -4.40 8.30
N ILE A 159 21.16 -3.08 8.24
CA ILE A 159 20.39 -2.37 7.22
C ILE A 159 21.26 -2.34 5.95
N GLY A 160 21.11 -3.35 5.11
CA GLY A 160 21.79 -3.43 3.82
C GLY A 160 22.04 -4.86 3.37
N GLY A 161 21.40 -5.25 2.27
CA GLY A 161 21.58 -6.54 1.62
C GLY A 161 20.56 -6.77 0.49
N VAL A 162 20.95 -7.54 -0.53
CA VAL A 162 20.06 -7.99 -1.60
C VAL A 162 18.91 -8.80 -0.98
N GLY A 163 17.66 -8.48 -1.32
CA GLY A 163 16.45 -9.09 -0.73
C GLY A 163 15.81 -8.33 0.44
N MET A 164 16.41 -7.23 0.94
CA MET A 164 15.80 -6.46 2.04
C MET A 164 14.50 -5.74 1.66
N VAL A 165 14.26 -5.40 0.40
CA VAL A 165 13.17 -4.49 0.01
C VAL A 165 11.79 -5.09 0.30
N VAL A 166 11.59 -6.37 -0.07
CA VAL A 166 10.34 -7.09 0.21
C VAL A 166 10.20 -7.28 1.72
N ARG A 167 11.24 -7.80 2.39
CA ARG A 167 11.23 -8.01 3.84
C ARG A 167 10.93 -6.72 4.60
N PHE A 168 11.48 -5.60 4.15
CA PHE A 168 11.21 -4.28 4.69
C PHE A 168 9.75 -3.85 4.49
N PHE A 169 9.12 -4.11 3.34
CA PHE A 169 7.68 -3.83 3.17
C PHE A 169 6.80 -4.66 4.09
N TYR A 170 7.09 -5.96 4.20
CA TYR A 170 6.41 -6.84 5.13
C TYR A 170 6.64 -6.39 6.57
N ASP A 171 7.88 -6.14 6.96
CA ASP A 171 8.26 -5.74 8.32
C ASP A 171 7.64 -4.37 8.69
N LEU A 172 7.62 -3.38 7.78
CA LEU A 172 6.96 -2.09 8.00
C LEU A 172 5.44 -2.24 8.13
N ALA A 173 4.81 -3.03 7.27
CA ALA A 173 3.35 -3.22 7.32
C ALA A 173 2.93 -4.00 8.57
N GLN A 174 3.69 -5.03 8.96
CA GLN A 174 3.46 -5.77 10.21
C GLN A 174 3.72 -4.90 11.43
N PHE A 175 4.77 -4.07 11.42
CA PHE A 175 5.02 -3.10 12.48
C PHE A 175 3.84 -2.12 12.65
N TRP A 176 3.32 -1.59 11.54
CA TRP A 176 2.17 -0.69 11.59
C TRP A 176 0.91 -1.38 12.13
N ARG A 177 0.71 -2.66 11.77
CA ARG A 177 -0.38 -3.48 12.32
C ARG A 177 -0.24 -3.64 13.84
N GLN A 178 0.96 -3.89 14.35
CA GLN A 178 1.21 -3.99 15.80
C GLN A 178 0.88 -2.68 16.53
N LEU A 179 1.22 -1.52 15.95
CA LEU A 179 0.82 -0.22 16.51
C LEU A 179 -0.71 -0.04 16.50
N GLY A 180 -1.40 -0.57 15.50
CA GLY A 180 -2.87 -0.52 15.39
C GLY A 180 -3.63 -1.46 16.32
N GLU A 181 -3.03 -2.60 16.70
CA GLU A 181 -3.63 -3.60 17.60
C GLU A 181 -3.32 -3.34 19.09
N GLY A 182 -2.29 -2.54 19.41
CA GLY A 182 -1.75 -2.43 20.78
C GLY A 182 -1.96 -1.12 21.55
N CYS A 183 -2.31 -0.01 20.91
CA CYS A 183 -2.53 1.25 21.61
C CYS A 183 -3.31 2.23 20.73
N THR A 184 -4.27 2.95 21.33
CA THR A 184 -4.65 4.28 20.83
C THR A 184 -3.46 5.20 21.08
N VAL A 185 -2.36 5.01 20.34
CA VAL A 185 -1.23 5.90 20.52
C VAL A 185 -1.65 7.23 19.90
N HIS A 186 -1.89 8.20 20.77
CA HIS A 186 -1.96 9.61 20.43
C HIS A 186 -0.58 10.07 19.92
N PHE A 187 -0.15 9.54 18.78
CA PHE A 187 0.90 10.18 18.00
C PHE A 187 0.28 11.39 17.28
N GLY A 188 1.10 12.35 16.84
CA GLY A 188 0.70 13.57 16.13
C GLY A 188 -0.05 13.39 14.79
N PHE A 189 -0.76 12.29 14.63
CA PHE A 189 -1.60 11.88 13.50
C PHE A 189 -2.72 12.87 13.15
N THR A 190 -3.05 13.85 14.00
CA THR A 190 -4.07 14.85 13.70
C THR A 190 -3.63 15.92 12.68
N LYS A 191 -2.33 16.11 12.44
CA LYS A 191 -1.86 17.12 11.46
C LYS A 191 -1.64 16.56 10.05
N ILE A 192 -0.98 15.41 9.90
CA ILE A 192 -0.70 14.85 8.56
C ILE A 192 -1.94 14.18 7.94
N ARG A 193 -2.83 13.55 8.72
CA ARG A 193 -4.13 13.08 8.19
C ARG A 193 -4.99 14.22 7.65
N ARG A 194 -4.80 15.47 8.10
CA ARG A 194 -5.53 16.63 7.56
C ARG A 194 -4.93 17.16 6.25
N GLN A 195 -3.62 17.02 6.02
CA GLN A 195 -3.01 17.51 4.78
C GLN A 195 -3.11 16.52 3.62
N VAL A 196 -3.03 15.22 3.88
CA VAL A 196 -3.22 14.18 2.84
C VAL A 196 -4.71 13.99 2.49
N ALA A 197 -5.64 14.48 3.32
CA ALA A 197 -7.09 14.42 3.08
C ALA A 197 -7.71 15.73 2.55
N PHE A 198 -7.03 16.87 2.66
CA PHE A 198 -7.51 18.17 2.18
C PHE A 198 -6.35 19.03 1.63
N SER A 199 -5.83 18.64 0.48
CA SER A 199 -5.43 19.58 -0.58
C SER A 199 -5.63 18.95 -1.94
#